data_AF-A0A2G2KYG5-F1
#
_entry.id   AF-A0A2G2KYG5-F1
#
_cell.length_a   1.000
_cell.length_b   1.000
_cell.length_c   1.000
_cell.angle_alpha   90.00
_cell.angle_beta   90.00
_cell.angle_gamma   90.00
#
_symmetry.space_group_name_H-M   'P 1'
#
loop_
_entity.id
_entity.type
_entity.pdbx_description
1 polymer ?
#
loop_
_entity_poly.entity_id
_entity_poly.type
_entity_poly.pdbx_seq_one_letter_code
_entity_poly.pdbx_strand_id
1 'polypeptide(L)'
;MIKNKLNEIVSHKTKLLVLILAILSLSACEKTESETSANDSASTEKVEQITSESSNLIAEANKQSAKAKEVGFEWSTTQKLIDQAQQAEEAGDTKLASELANKAIKESKNSLAQAKYADEHWQDHTIN
;
A
#
# COMPACT_ATOMS: atom_id res chain seq x y z
N MET A 1 -29.61 -29.97 40.08
CA MET A 1 -28.67 -29.14 40.87
C MET A 1 -27.81 -28.39 39.86
N ILE A 2 -28.00 -27.06 39.82
CA ILE A 2 -27.20 -25.99 39.16
C ILE A 2 -27.01 -26.05 37.62
N LYS A 3 -27.72 -25.12 36.96
CA LYS A 3 -27.59 -24.72 35.55
C LYS A 3 -26.46 -23.69 35.44
N ASN A 4 -25.44 -23.91 34.61
CA ASN A 4 -24.53 -22.83 34.21
C ASN A 4 -25.02 -22.22 32.90
N LYS A 5 -25.87 -21.20 33.04
CA LYS A 5 -25.95 -20.07 32.12
C LYS A 5 -24.64 -19.28 32.27
N LEU A 6 -24.04 -18.65 31.27
CA LEU A 6 -24.50 -17.44 30.62
C LEU A 6 -23.51 -17.12 29.47
N ASN A 7 -24.06 -16.87 28.28
CA ASN A 7 -23.50 -15.94 27.29
C ASN A 7 -23.38 -14.53 27.92
N GLU A 8 -22.73 -13.60 27.19
CA GLU A 8 -22.45 -12.19 27.53
C GLU A 8 -21.03 -12.07 28.16
N ILE A 9 -20.02 -11.54 27.47
CA ILE A 9 -19.73 -10.10 27.43
C ILE A 9 -19.12 -9.75 26.06
N VAL A 10 -19.96 -9.21 25.18
CA VAL A 10 -19.55 -8.22 24.17
C VAL A 10 -19.36 -6.89 24.90
N SER A 11 -18.43 -6.06 24.42
CA SER A 11 -18.22 -4.65 24.80
C SER A 11 -17.19 -4.40 25.90
N HIS A 12 -16.00 -3.97 25.49
CA HIS A 12 -15.44 -2.73 26.03
C HIS A 12 -14.66 -1.97 24.95
N LYS A 13 -15.36 -1.02 24.35
CA LYS A 13 -14.80 0.17 23.72
C LYS A 13 -14.05 0.97 24.80
N THR A 14 -12.74 0.89 24.86
CA THR A 14 -11.96 1.82 25.68
C THR A 14 -11.39 2.89 24.77
N LYS A 15 -12.21 3.91 24.54
CA LYS A 15 -11.77 5.25 24.16
C LYS A 15 -10.92 5.77 25.32
N LEU A 16 -9.64 6.03 25.11
CA LEU A 16 -8.88 6.92 25.98
C LEU A 16 -8.19 7.97 25.12
N LEU A 17 -8.85 9.12 25.06
CA LEU A 17 -8.41 10.38 24.50
C LEU A 17 -7.90 11.24 25.65
N VAL A 18 -6.62 11.63 25.60
CA VAL A 18 -5.98 12.71 26.38
C VAL A 18 -4.82 13.19 25.49
N LEU A 19 -4.99 14.14 24.55
CA LEU A 19 -5.03 15.61 24.69
C LEU A 19 -4.04 16.19 25.71
N ILE A 20 -3.01 16.88 25.21
CA ILE A 20 -2.22 18.02 25.77
C ILE A 20 -0.98 18.14 24.86
N LEU A 21 -0.42 19.27 24.45
CA LEU A 21 -0.83 20.67 24.29
C LEU A 21 0.40 21.31 23.59
N ALA A 22 0.14 22.18 22.61
CA ALA A 22 1.00 23.15 21.91
C ALA A 22 2.49 23.31 22.32
N ILE A 23 3.35 23.55 21.32
CA ILE A 23 4.17 24.79 21.22
C ILE A 23 4.60 25.01 19.76
N LEU A 24 4.39 26.25 19.32
CA LEU A 24 4.81 26.85 18.06
C LEU A 24 6.33 26.90 17.91
N SER A 25 6.82 26.80 16.68
CA SER A 25 7.99 27.56 16.24
C SER A 25 7.90 27.81 14.72
N LEU A 26 7.54 29.05 14.40
CA LEU A 26 7.78 29.70 13.11
C LEU A 26 9.30 29.78 12.88
N SER A 27 9.77 29.31 11.74
CA SER A 27 11.03 29.68 11.08
C SER A 27 11.01 29.02 9.70
N ALA A 28 11.40 29.63 8.60
CA ALA A 28 11.56 31.01 8.20
C ALA A 28 11.46 30.93 6.66
N CYS A 29 10.96 31.99 6.03
CA CYS A 29 10.97 32.16 4.59
C CYS A 29 12.44 32.25 4.14
N GLU A 30 12.92 31.37 3.26
CA GLU A 30 14.17 31.60 2.54
C GLU A 30 13.99 31.35 1.04
N LYS A 31 13.83 32.48 0.39
CA LYS A 31 14.00 32.82 -1.02
C LYS A 31 14.84 31.82 -1.82
N THR A 32 14.29 31.34 -2.93
CA THR A 32 15.11 31.02 -4.11
C THR A 32 14.31 31.32 -5.36
N GLU A 33 14.78 32.33 -6.08
CA GLU A 33 14.34 32.70 -7.42
C GLU A 33 14.60 31.50 -8.34
N SER A 34 13.54 30.80 -8.74
CA SER A 34 13.61 29.83 -9.82
C SER A 34 13.40 30.60 -11.11
N GLU A 35 14.50 30.78 -11.83
CA GLU A 35 14.52 31.33 -13.17
C GLU A 35 13.52 30.60 -14.06
N THR A 36 12.65 31.39 -14.68
CA THR A 36 11.94 31.04 -15.91
C THR A 36 12.98 30.69 -16.98
N SER A 37 13.06 29.42 -17.36
CA SER A 37 13.54 29.04 -18.69
C SER A 37 12.35 28.52 -19.48
N ALA A 38 11.81 29.42 -20.30
CA ALA A 38 11.06 29.04 -21.48
C ALA A 38 12.01 28.24 -22.38
N ASN A 39 11.72 26.95 -22.57
CA ASN A 39 12.16 26.28 -23.78
C ASN A 39 10.91 25.77 -24.50
N ASP A 40 10.57 26.56 -25.51
CA ASP A 40 9.60 26.28 -26.54
C ASP A 40 10.20 25.21 -27.47
N SER A 41 9.62 24.01 -27.46
CA SER A 41 9.89 23.02 -28.51
C SER A 41 8.72 22.05 -28.63
N ALA A 42 7.82 22.45 -29.53
CA ALA A 42 7.31 21.63 -30.62
C ALA A 42 6.79 20.23 -30.27
N SER A 43 5.45 20.18 -30.26
CA SER A 43 4.58 19.01 -30.33
C SER A 43 5.13 17.84 -31.17
N THR A 44 5.21 16.68 -30.52
CA THR A 44 4.82 15.40 -31.11
C THR A 44 3.81 14.79 -30.15
N GLU A 45 2.52 14.89 -30.50
CA GLU A 45 1.41 14.33 -29.74
C GLU A 45 1.49 12.80 -29.71
N LYS A 46 2.25 12.27 -28.76
CA LYS A 46 1.86 11.06 -28.05
C LYS A 46 1.04 11.56 -26.88
N VAL A 47 -0.22 11.17 -26.79
CA VAL A 47 -1.04 11.38 -25.59
C VAL A 47 -0.39 10.57 -24.46
N GLU A 48 0.67 11.14 -23.90
CA GLU A 48 1.32 10.70 -22.69
C GLU A 48 0.38 11.15 -21.59
N GLN A 49 -0.58 10.26 -21.32
CA GLN A 49 -1.45 10.36 -20.16
C GLN A 49 -0.53 10.64 -18.97
N ILE A 50 -0.63 11.84 -18.41
CA ILE A 50 0.11 12.24 -17.22
C ILE A 50 -0.46 11.36 -16.10
N THR A 51 0.11 10.18 -15.92
CA THR A 51 -0.22 9.28 -14.83
C THR A 51 0.48 9.79 -13.58
N SER A 52 -0.27 9.94 -12.50
CA SER A 52 0.28 10.26 -11.19
C SER A 52 1.25 9.16 -10.74
N GLU A 53 2.22 9.52 -9.91
CA GLU A 53 3.13 8.55 -9.29
C GLU A 53 2.37 7.46 -8.51
N SER A 54 1.31 7.84 -7.79
CA SER A 54 0.43 6.90 -7.11
C SER A 54 -0.21 5.90 -8.06
N SER A 55 -0.64 6.32 -9.24
CA SER A 55 -1.25 5.45 -10.24
C SER A 55 -0.25 4.45 -10.81
N ASN A 56 0.99 4.90 -11.05
CA ASN A 56 2.08 4.02 -11.47
C ASN A 56 2.40 2.96 -10.39
N LEU A 57 2.41 3.36 -9.10
CA LEU A 57 2.61 2.44 -7.99
C LEU A 57 1.46 1.44 -7.82
N ILE A 58 0.21 1.87 -7.99
CA ILE A 58 -0.96 0.99 -7.97
C ILE A 58 -0.89 -0.01 -9.13
N ALA A 59 -0.49 0.43 -10.33
CA ALA A 59 -0.32 -0.46 -11.48
C ALA A 59 0.79 -1.50 -11.23
N GLU A 60 1.92 -1.10 -10.66
CA GLU A 60 3.00 -2.02 -10.28
C GLU A 60 2.55 -2.99 -9.16
N ALA A 61 1.79 -2.52 -8.17
CA ALA A 61 1.23 -3.37 -7.12
C ALA A 61 0.33 -4.47 -7.72
N ASN A 62 -0.59 -4.11 -8.61
CA ASN A 62 -1.44 -5.05 -9.34
C ASN A 62 -0.63 -6.08 -10.13
N LYS A 63 0.39 -5.62 -10.86
CA LYS A 63 1.27 -6.49 -11.65
C LYS A 63 2.03 -7.49 -10.78
N GLN A 64 2.53 -7.10 -9.61
CA GLN A 64 3.26 -8.00 -8.73
C GLN A 64 2.33 -8.96 -7.97
N SER A 65 1.16 -8.47 -7.51
CA SER A 65 0.12 -9.31 -6.89
C SER A 65 -0.35 -10.39 -7.87
N ALA A 66 -0.58 -10.04 -9.14
CA ALA A 66 -0.97 -11.01 -10.16
C ALA A 66 0.04 -12.16 -10.31
N LYS A 67 1.34 -11.86 -10.30
CA LYS A 67 2.40 -12.89 -10.33
C LYS A 67 2.40 -13.74 -9.06
N ALA A 68 2.25 -13.13 -7.89
CA ALA A 68 2.20 -13.85 -6.62
C ALA A 68 0.98 -14.79 -6.55
N LYS A 69 -0.15 -14.35 -7.12
CA LYS A 69 -1.37 -15.14 -7.23
C LYS A 69 -1.24 -16.28 -8.23
N GLU A 70 -0.58 -16.05 -9.37
CA GLU A 70 -0.32 -17.08 -10.38
C GLU A 70 0.47 -18.26 -9.80
N VAL A 71 1.45 -18.00 -8.93
CA VAL A 71 2.22 -19.04 -8.24
C VAL A 71 1.54 -19.57 -6.97
N GLY A 72 0.38 -19.03 -6.58
CA GLY A 72 -0.39 -19.48 -5.42
C GLY A 72 0.15 -19.02 -4.05
N PHE A 73 1.00 -18.00 -4.01
CA PHE A 73 1.64 -17.51 -2.76
C PHE A 73 1.15 -16.13 -2.31
N GLU A 74 0.18 -15.51 -3.00
CA GLU A 74 -0.34 -14.21 -2.59
C GLU A 74 -0.84 -14.22 -1.13
N TRP A 75 -0.37 -13.26 -0.33
CA TRP A 75 -0.85 -13.05 1.03
C TRP A 75 -2.24 -12.40 1.03
N SER A 76 -3.09 -12.80 1.98
CA SER A 76 -4.50 -12.39 2.07
C SER A 76 -4.74 -10.88 2.22
N THR A 77 -3.74 -10.11 2.63
CA THR A 77 -3.79 -8.65 2.80
C THR A 77 -3.46 -7.87 1.53
N THR A 78 -2.80 -8.50 0.55
CA THR A 78 -2.20 -7.81 -0.62
C THR A 78 -3.26 -7.08 -1.43
N GLN A 79 -4.30 -7.77 -1.88
CA GLN A 79 -5.37 -7.15 -2.69
C GLN A 79 -6.08 -6.03 -1.93
N LYS A 80 -6.35 -6.22 -0.63
CA LYS A 80 -6.98 -5.19 0.19
C LYS A 80 -6.16 -3.90 0.23
N LEU A 81 -4.83 -3.99 0.29
CA LEU A 81 -3.96 -2.82 0.25
C LEU A 81 -4.04 -2.11 -1.11
N ILE A 82 -4.15 -2.86 -2.21
CA ILE A 82 -4.33 -2.31 -3.56
C ILE A 82 -5.67 -1.59 -3.66
N ASP A 83 -6.76 -2.21 -3.19
CA ASP A 83 -8.09 -1.61 -3.22
C ASP A 83 -8.14 -0.32 -2.38
N GLN A 84 -7.49 -0.32 -1.21
CA GLN A 84 -7.37 0.88 -0.38
C GLN A 84 -6.51 1.97 -1.04
N ALA A 85 -5.46 1.58 -1.77
CA ALA A 85 -4.64 2.54 -2.51
C ALA A 85 -5.44 3.22 -3.64
N GLN A 86 -6.25 2.45 -4.38
CA GLN A 86 -7.16 2.97 -5.40
C GLN A 86 -8.19 3.93 -4.80
N GLN A 87 -8.83 3.55 -3.70
CA GLN A 87 -9.78 4.43 -2.99
C GLN A 87 -9.13 5.74 -2.52
N ALA A 88 -7.89 5.68 -2.02
CA ALA A 88 -7.15 6.87 -1.62
C ALA A 88 -6.81 7.76 -2.83
N GLU A 89 -6.43 7.17 -3.96
CA GLU A 89 -6.16 7.91 -5.20
C GLU A 89 -7.41 8.59 -5.74
N GLU A 90 -8.55 7.88 -5.77
CA GLU A 90 -9.86 8.44 -6.17
C GLU A 90 -10.30 9.59 -5.25
N ALA A 91 -9.93 9.53 -3.96
CA ALA A 91 -10.18 10.60 -3.00
C ALA A 91 -9.17 11.77 -3.11
N GLY A 92 -8.17 11.68 -4.00
CA GLY A 92 -7.12 12.68 -4.17
C GLY A 92 -6.00 12.62 -3.12
N ASP A 93 -6.02 11.62 -2.21
CA ASP A 93 -4.95 11.39 -1.24
C ASP A 93 -3.82 10.55 -1.87
N THR A 94 -3.07 11.20 -2.76
CA THR A 94 -1.99 10.57 -3.52
C THR A 94 -0.84 10.07 -2.63
N LYS A 95 -0.65 10.68 -1.44
CA LYS A 95 0.35 10.24 -0.47
C LYS A 95 -0.06 8.90 0.16
N LEU A 96 -1.29 8.81 0.68
CA LEU A 96 -1.81 7.57 1.24
C LEU A 96 -1.88 6.46 0.18
N ALA A 97 -2.32 6.80 -1.04
CA ALA A 97 -2.34 5.87 -2.16
C ALA A 97 -0.97 5.27 -2.42
N SER A 98 0.07 6.11 -2.51
CA SER A 98 1.45 5.68 -2.72
C SER A 98 1.97 4.81 -1.57
N GLU A 99 1.65 5.14 -0.32
CA GLU A 99 2.06 4.35 0.85
C GLU A 99 1.42 2.95 0.86
N LEU A 100 0.12 2.86 0.57
CA LEU A 100 -0.61 1.61 0.50
C LEU A 100 -0.16 0.74 -0.67
N ALA A 101 0.03 1.33 -1.86
CA ALA A 101 0.54 0.64 -3.02
C ALA A 101 1.95 0.07 -2.77
N ASN A 102 2.84 0.83 -2.13
CA ASN A 102 4.18 0.35 -1.77
C ASN A 102 4.14 -0.83 -0.77
N LYS A 103 3.19 -0.82 0.18
CA LYS A 103 2.98 -1.97 1.07
C LYS A 103 2.55 -3.20 0.28
N ALA A 104 1.59 -3.07 -0.65
CA ALA A 104 1.17 -4.16 -1.52
C ALA A 104 2.31 -4.70 -2.41
N ILE A 105 3.15 -3.81 -2.97
CA ILE A 105 4.34 -4.20 -3.73
C ILE A 105 5.29 -5.02 -2.84
N LYS A 106 5.50 -4.60 -1.60
CA LYS A 106 6.37 -5.31 -0.64
C LYS A 106 5.81 -6.70 -0.31
N GLU A 107 4.52 -6.81 0.00
CA GLU A 107 3.86 -8.10 0.26
C GLU A 107 3.94 -9.04 -0.94
N SER A 108 3.70 -8.51 -2.15
CA SER A 108 3.80 -9.29 -3.39
C SER A 108 5.22 -9.80 -3.64
N LYS A 109 6.25 -8.94 -3.47
CA LYS A 109 7.66 -9.34 -3.61
C LYS A 109 8.07 -10.40 -2.59
N ASN A 110 7.61 -10.26 -1.35
CA ASN A 110 7.86 -11.26 -0.30
C ASN A 110 7.17 -12.59 -0.63
N SER A 111 5.94 -12.56 -1.14
CA SER A 111 5.18 -13.74 -1.59
C SER A 111 5.94 -14.47 -2.70
N LEU A 112 6.47 -13.75 -3.69
CA LEU A 112 7.28 -14.33 -4.77
C LEU A 112 8.60 -14.93 -4.26
N ALA A 113 9.25 -14.27 -3.30
CA ALA A 113 10.46 -14.82 -2.67
C ALA A 113 10.16 -16.12 -1.90
N GLN A 114 9.02 -16.18 -1.21
CA GLN A 114 8.57 -17.40 -0.55
C GLN A 114 8.26 -18.52 -1.54
N ALA A 115 7.59 -18.21 -2.65
CA ALA A 115 7.32 -19.17 -3.71
C ALA A 115 8.62 -19.78 -4.26
N LYS A 116 9.60 -18.92 -4.57
CA LYS A 116 10.94 -19.35 -5.02
C LYS A 116 11.64 -20.23 -3.99
N TYR A 117 11.61 -19.84 -2.72
CA TYR A 117 12.23 -20.64 -1.65
C TYR A 117 11.57 -22.02 -1.53
N ALA A 118 10.24 -22.08 -1.59
CA ALA A 118 9.50 -23.32 -1.56
C ALA A 118 9.88 -24.22 -2.74
N ASP A 119 9.89 -23.68 -3.97
CA ASP A 119 10.30 -24.43 -5.17
C ASP A 119 11.71 -25.04 -5.03
N GLU A 120 12.67 -24.29 -4.48
CA GLU A 120 14.05 -24.73 -4.31
C GLU A 120 14.27 -25.74 -3.16
N HIS A 121 13.39 -25.74 -2.15
CA HIS A 121 13.61 -26.50 -0.90
C HIS A 121 12.49 -27.47 -0.55
N TRP A 122 11.46 -27.60 -1.39
CA TRP A 122 10.40 -28.57 -1.20
C TRP A 122 10.96 -29.97 -1.37
N GLN A 123 11.25 -30.64 -0.27
CA GLN A 123 11.58 -32.05 -0.28
C GLN A 123 10.29 -32.82 -0.48
N ASP A 124 10.14 -33.39 -1.68
CA ASP A 124 9.05 -34.33 -1.94
C ASP A 124 9.20 -35.54 -1.01
N HIS A 125 8.37 -35.58 0.01
CA HIS A 125 8.26 -36.69 0.94
C HIS A 125 7.26 -37.74 0.45
N THR A 126 7.00 -37.85 -0.85
CA THR A 126 6.39 -39.08 -1.41
C THR A 126 7.37 -40.23 -1.19
N ILE A 127 7.16 -40.90 -0.07
CA ILE A 127 7.82 -42.12 0.37
C ILE A 127 7.44 -43.25 -0.60
N ASN A 128 8.45 -43.93 -1.14
CA ASN A 128 8.34 -45.19 -1.88
C ASN A 128 7.72 -46.31 -1.04
#